data_AF-S3ZMS0-F1
#
_entry.id   AF-S3ZMS0-F1
#
_cell.length_a   1.000
_cell.length_b   1.000
_cell.length_c   1.000
_cell.angle_alpha   90.00
_cell.angle_beta   90.00
_cell.angle_gamma   90.00
#
_symmetry.space_group_name_H-M   'P 1'
#
loop_
_entity.id
_entity.type
_entity.pdbx_description
1 polymer ?
#
loop_
_entity_poly.entity_id
_entity_poly.type
_entity_poly.pdbx_seq_one_letter_code
_entity_poly.pdbx_strand_id
1 'polypeptide(L)'
;MDLEKRPAAPAPEQPPAQAEGCLVVAIRLPVRIIALIVVVPVRLVWDALVVGGRFVRDTALRPLGRGLGWLGRTLVVVPLSALWRYVLAPVGRALGAAVVFLGKCLFVWPWVGLWRYVAVPVGMGLGWLLWMLLVVPSVWLYEHVLTPLGHGLAWLGRALGAGAVGLGRGVRWLLRMLFVVPAVWLYTWVLAPVGRAIAWAARGVGAGIMWLVRGIGLVVGTLLRWIFVVPAVAVWRWVLAPVGRGIAVVAREIGDALGHAWRVAGYVSRAVWRFLGQLLRWIFVTPARWVYRSVLTPVGHAVRDLVWRPAADAARAVGRTTRQALAAARQSVRQARADVRRALFGAPKERVPVGEVPRARREPDTGRGRTLGNSTTVLTKE
;
A
#
# COMPACT_ATOMS: atom_id res chain seq x y z
N MET A 1 -10.39 -25.03 30.64
CA MET A 1 -10.00 -23.62 30.86
C MET A 1 -10.29 -23.32 32.31
N ASP A 2 -9.66 -24.11 33.17
CA ASP A 2 -9.84 -24.06 34.61
C ASP A 2 -8.87 -23.04 35.15
N LEU A 3 -9.44 -22.10 35.89
CA LEU A 3 -8.74 -21.04 36.58
C LEU A 3 -7.74 -21.68 37.54
N GLU A 4 -6.49 -21.70 37.11
CA GLU A 4 -5.31 -22.03 37.91
C GLU A 4 -5.18 -20.95 39.00
N LYS A 5 -5.96 -21.15 40.06
CA LYS A 5 -5.86 -20.44 41.32
C LYS A 5 -4.54 -20.92 41.94
N ARG A 6 -3.47 -20.13 41.74
CA ARG A 6 -2.18 -20.35 42.40
C ARG A 6 -2.43 -20.68 43.88
N PRO A 7 -1.98 -21.83 44.40
CA PRO A 7 -1.97 -22.05 45.83
C PRO A 7 -1.09 -20.97 46.46
N ALA A 8 -1.56 -20.37 47.55
CA ALA A 8 -0.76 -19.47 48.35
C ALA A 8 0.55 -20.19 48.71
N ALA A 9 1.69 -19.55 48.44
CA ALA A 9 2.98 -20.06 48.88
C ALA A 9 2.92 -20.27 50.40
N PRO A 10 3.38 -21.41 50.94
CA PRO A 10 3.55 -21.54 52.38
C PRO A 10 4.52 -20.44 52.84
N ALA A 11 4.13 -19.75 53.92
CA ALA A 11 4.96 -18.74 54.55
C ALA A 11 6.34 -19.35 54.87
N PRO A 12 7.44 -18.58 54.75
CA PRO A 12 8.75 -19.08 55.13
C PRO A 12 8.73 -19.50 56.60
N GLU A 13 9.00 -20.79 56.85
CA GLU A 13 9.24 -21.32 58.19
C GLU A 13 10.35 -20.51 58.85
N GLN A 14 10.00 -19.83 59.93
CA GLN A 14 10.96 -19.19 60.81
C GLN A 14 11.71 -20.30 61.57
N PRO A 15 13.05 -20.28 61.58
CA PRO A 15 13.83 -21.25 62.36
C PRO A 15 13.46 -21.12 63.85
N PRO A 16 13.52 -22.23 64.62
CA PRO A 16 13.15 -22.23 66.02
C PRO A 16 13.95 -21.17 66.76
N ALA A 17 13.23 -20.35 67.53
CA ALA A 17 13.79 -19.35 68.44
C ALA A 17 14.62 -20.07 69.52
N GLN A 18 15.85 -20.40 69.15
CA GLN A 18 16.88 -20.82 70.08
C GLN A 18 17.17 -19.62 70.96
N ALA A 19 17.08 -19.84 72.27
CA ALA A 19 17.31 -18.84 73.30
C ALA A 19 18.77 -18.32 73.21
N GLU A 20 19.01 -17.36 72.31
CA GLU A 20 20.18 -16.50 72.35
C GLU A 20 19.99 -15.55 73.53
N GLY A 21 20.63 -15.94 74.65
CA GLY A 21 20.46 -15.35 75.95
C GLY A 21 20.80 -13.86 76.02
N CYS A 22 20.38 -13.26 77.14
CA CYS A 22 20.56 -11.86 77.53
C CYS A 22 21.92 -11.22 77.17
N LEU A 23 23.00 -11.97 76.95
CA LEU A 23 24.31 -11.45 76.56
C LEU A 23 24.32 -10.86 75.13
N VAL A 24 23.67 -11.50 74.16
CA VAL A 24 23.60 -10.97 72.77
C VAL A 24 22.69 -9.75 72.73
N VAL A 25 21.60 -9.75 73.50
CA VAL A 25 20.73 -8.57 73.66
C VAL A 25 21.46 -7.45 74.40
N ALA A 26 22.17 -7.72 75.50
CA ALA A 26 22.90 -6.72 76.26
C ALA A 26 24.07 -6.08 75.48
N ILE A 27 24.68 -6.80 74.54
CA ILE A 27 25.74 -6.27 73.66
C ILE A 27 25.14 -5.59 72.41
N ARG A 28 24.08 -6.15 71.80
CA ARG A 28 23.45 -5.53 70.62
C ARG A 28 22.61 -4.31 70.96
N LEU A 29 21.98 -4.23 72.14
CA LEU A 29 21.19 -3.07 72.53
C LEU A 29 22.02 -1.77 72.51
N PRO A 30 23.20 -1.67 73.17
CA PRO A 30 24.01 -0.45 73.15
C PRO A 30 24.60 -0.20 71.76
N VAL A 31 25.06 -1.22 71.04
CA VAL A 31 25.56 -1.06 69.66
C VAL A 31 24.47 -0.54 68.73
N ARG A 32 23.23 -1.02 68.87
CA ARG A 32 22.09 -0.58 68.06
C ARG A 32 21.61 0.80 68.49
N ILE A 33 21.70 1.16 69.77
CA ILE A 33 21.44 2.53 70.26
C ILE A 33 22.50 3.51 69.73
N ILE A 34 23.80 3.16 69.78
CA ILE A 34 24.89 3.99 69.25
C ILE A 34 24.76 4.12 67.72
N ALA A 35 24.51 3.01 67.03
CA ALA A 35 24.26 3.03 65.59
C ALA A 35 23.01 3.87 65.26
N LEU A 36 21.95 3.83 66.08
CA LEU A 36 20.76 4.63 65.83
C LEU A 36 21.03 6.12 66.12
N ILE A 37 21.76 6.44 67.19
CA ILE A 37 22.17 7.81 67.54
C ILE A 37 23.14 8.41 66.52
N VAL A 38 23.97 7.61 65.84
CA VAL A 38 24.96 8.12 64.88
C VAL A 38 24.45 8.02 63.45
N VAL A 39 23.94 6.85 63.05
CA VAL A 39 23.51 6.58 61.67
C VAL A 39 22.22 7.30 61.32
N VAL A 40 21.28 7.45 62.25
CA VAL A 40 20.02 8.17 61.96
C VAL A 40 20.28 9.65 61.65
N PRO A 41 20.99 10.44 62.48
CA PRO A 41 21.26 11.83 62.13
C PRO A 41 22.17 11.97 60.92
N VAL A 42 23.15 11.09 60.72
CA VAL A 42 23.96 11.09 59.48
C VAL A 42 23.07 10.82 58.25
N ARG A 43 22.14 9.87 58.32
CA ARG A 43 21.16 9.64 57.25
C ARG A 43 20.22 10.82 57.07
N LEU A 44 19.80 11.48 58.15
CA LEU A 44 18.90 12.62 58.09
C LEU A 44 19.59 13.83 57.45
N VAL A 45 20.86 14.05 57.77
CA VAL A 45 21.73 15.05 57.11
C VAL A 45 21.93 14.69 55.64
N TRP A 46 22.16 13.41 55.31
CA TRP A 46 22.30 12.96 53.94
C TRP A 46 21.01 13.15 53.12
N ASP A 47 19.86 12.75 53.67
CA ASP A 47 18.57 12.94 53.03
C ASP A 47 18.22 14.43 52.90
N ALA A 48 18.55 15.26 53.90
CA ALA A 48 18.41 16.71 53.82
C ALA A 48 19.30 17.32 52.73
N LEU A 49 20.54 16.87 52.58
CA LEU A 49 21.44 17.30 51.51
C LEU A 49 20.98 16.84 50.13
N VAL A 50 20.44 15.63 50.01
CA VAL A 50 19.88 15.12 48.74
C VAL A 50 18.60 15.87 48.37
N VAL A 51 17.74 16.16 49.35
CA VAL A 51 16.53 16.97 49.13
C VAL A 51 16.91 18.41 48.78
N GLY A 52 17.86 19.02 49.50
CA GLY A 52 18.39 20.35 49.19
C GLY A 52 19.03 20.39 47.80
N GLY A 53 19.82 19.38 47.43
CA GLY A 53 20.43 19.25 46.11
C GLY A 53 19.40 19.05 44.98
N ARG A 54 18.33 18.30 45.22
CA ARG A 54 17.21 18.18 44.28
C ARG A 54 16.44 19.48 44.15
N PHE A 55 16.19 20.17 45.27
CA PHE A 55 15.49 21.45 45.27
C PHE A 55 16.28 22.53 44.54
N VAL A 56 17.60 22.63 44.73
CA VAL A 56 18.46 23.55 43.97
C VAL A 56 18.47 23.20 42.48
N ARG A 57 18.49 21.91 42.15
CA ARG A 57 18.47 21.45 40.75
C ARG A 57 17.15 21.75 40.05
N ASP A 58 16.03 21.53 40.74
CA ASP A 58 14.70 21.69 40.17
C ASP A 58 14.24 23.15 40.14
N THR A 59 14.59 23.93 41.16
CA THR A 59 14.13 25.31 41.30
C THR A 59 15.06 26.33 40.65
N ALA A 60 16.38 26.10 40.60
CA ALA A 60 17.34 27.07 40.04
C ALA A 60 18.00 26.57 38.74
N LEU A 61 18.59 25.38 38.75
CA LEU A 61 19.39 24.91 37.59
C LEU A 61 18.52 24.55 36.38
N ARG A 62 17.32 23.97 36.57
CA ARG A 62 16.39 23.67 35.48
C ARG A 62 15.84 24.93 34.77
N PRO A 63 15.33 25.96 35.48
CA PRO A 63 14.88 27.17 34.80
C PRO A 63 16.03 27.97 34.17
N LEU A 64 17.20 28.05 34.84
CA LEU A 64 18.38 28.68 34.25
C LEU A 64 18.87 27.93 33.00
N GLY A 65 18.90 26.61 33.02
CA GLY A 65 19.27 25.79 31.87
C GLY A 65 18.31 25.95 30.68
N ARG A 66 16.99 26.08 30.94
CA ARG A 66 16.02 26.41 29.88
C ARG A 66 16.17 27.84 29.38
N GLY A 67 16.44 28.79 30.27
CA GLY A 67 16.68 30.20 29.92
C GLY A 67 17.92 30.37 29.04
N LEU A 68 19.05 29.78 29.43
CA LEU A 68 20.28 29.77 28.62
C LEU A 68 20.10 29.00 27.31
N GLY A 69 19.41 27.86 27.34
CA GLY A 69 19.12 27.09 26.12
C GLY A 69 18.19 27.82 25.16
N TRP A 70 17.26 28.62 25.69
CA TRP A 70 16.41 29.51 24.90
C TRP A 70 17.21 30.69 24.35
N LEU A 71 18.02 31.36 25.16
CA LEU A 71 18.92 32.43 24.72
C LEU A 71 19.89 31.96 23.64
N GLY A 72 20.55 30.81 23.82
CA GLY A 72 21.44 30.25 22.80
C GLY A 72 20.72 29.92 21.49
N ARG A 73 19.52 29.32 21.56
CA ARG A 73 18.72 29.07 20.36
C ARG A 73 18.28 30.37 19.67
N THR A 74 17.78 31.33 20.42
CA THR A 74 17.20 32.55 19.84
C THR A 74 18.28 33.52 19.37
N LEU A 75 19.43 33.60 20.06
CA LEU A 75 20.49 34.55 19.75
C LEU A 75 21.50 34.03 18.73
N VAL A 76 21.68 32.70 18.63
CA VAL A 76 22.65 32.11 17.70
C VAL A 76 21.95 31.33 16.59
N VAL A 77 21.08 30.39 16.95
CA VAL A 77 20.48 29.47 15.96
C VAL A 77 19.48 30.18 15.06
N VAL A 78 18.62 31.05 15.61
CA VAL A 78 17.64 31.81 14.81
C VAL A 78 18.34 32.74 13.81
N PRO A 79 19.26 33.65 14.19
CA PRO A 79 19.90 34.53 13.22
C PRO A 79 20.80 33.77 12.24
N LEU A 80 21.51 32.73 12.67
CA LEU A 80 22.30 31.90 11.76
C LEU A 80 21.42 31.15 10.75
N SER A 81 20.26 30.64 11.19
CA SER A 81 19.29 30.00 10.29
C SER A 81 18.62 30.98 9.34
N ALA A 82 18.36 32.22 9.79
CA ALA A 82 17.86 33.29 8.95
C ALA A 82 18.92 33.68 7.91
N LEU A 83 20.18 33.86 8.32
CA LEU A 83 21.30 34.15 7.41
C LEU A 83 21.46 33.03 6.38
N TRP A 84 21.37 31.77 6.80
CA TRP A 84 21.42 30.63 5.88
C TRP A 84 20.26 30.66 4.87
N ARG A 85 19.01 30.88 5.34
CA ARG A 85 17.82 30.84 4.48
C ARG A 85 17.69 32.05 3.56
N TYR A 86 18.03 33.24 4.04
CA TYR A 86 17.87 34.49 3.31
C TYR A 86 19.09 34.90 2.50
N VAL A 87 20.29 34.44 2.86
CA VAL A 87 21.53 34.84 2.16
C VAL A 87 22.21 33.63 1.50
N LEU A 88 22.62 32.62 2.25
CA LEU A 88 23.41 31.52 1.64
C LEU A 88 22.59 30.65 0.68
N ALA A 89 21.33 30.34 0.99
CA ALA A 89 20.49 29.53 0.13
C ALA A 89 20.17 30.19 -1.22
N PRO A 90 19.77 31.48 -1.30
CA PRO A 90 19.59 32.15 -2.59
C PRO A 90 20.91 32.37 -3.32
N VAL A 91 22.00 32.69 -2.61
CA VAL A 91 23.33 32.84 -3.24
C VAL A 91 23.80 31.51 -3.83
N GLY A 92 23.67 30.40 -3.10
CA GLY A 92 24.01 29.07 -3.61
C GLY A 92 23.15 28.65 -4.81
N ARG A 93 21.85 28.99 -4.79
CA ARG A 93 20.96 28.75 -5.95
C ARG A 93 21.33 29.63 -7.14
N ALA A 94 21.69 30.89 -6.93
CA ALA A 94 22.12 31.80 -7.98
C ALA A 94 23.44 31.35 -8.61
N LEU A 95 24.42 30.95 -7.79
CA LEU A 95 25.68 30.39 -8.26
C LEU A 95 25.48 29.07 -9.01
N GLY A 96 24.65 28.17 -8.50
CA GLY A 96 24.31 26.92 -9.19
C GLY A 96 23.63 27.17 -10.53
N ALA A 97 22.68 28.12 -10.59
CA ALA A 97 22.04 28.52 -11.84
C ALA A 97 23.03 29.16 -12.82
N ALA A 98 23.96 29.99 -12.34
CA ALA A 98 24.99 30.61 -13.15
C ALA A 98 25.95 29.56 -13.75
N VAL A 99 26.39 28.57 -12.97
CA VAL A 99 27.25 27.49 -13.45
C VAL A 99 26.53 26.63 -14.50
N VAL A 100 25.27 26.28 -14.27
CA VAL A 100 24.46 25.51 -15.25
C VAL A 100 24.23 26.30 -16.52
N PHE A 101 23.97 27.61 -16.40
CA PHE A 101 23.79 28.50 -17.54
C PHE A 101 25.10 28.62 -18.33
N LEU A 102 26.22 28.82 -17.65
CA LEU A 102 27.54 28.90 -18.28
C LEU A 102 27.89 27.60 -18.99
N GLY A 103 27.63 26.44 -18.39
CA GLY A 103 27.79 25.14 -19.03
C GLY A 103 26.93 24.98 -20.29
N LYS A 104 25.67 25.43 -20.25
CA LYS A 104 24.80 25.47 -21.44
C LYS A 104 25.33 26.40 -22.53
N CYS A 105 25.82 27.58 -22.16
CA CYS A 105 26.39 28.55 -23.09
C CYS A 105 27.71 28.11 -23.70
N LEU A 106 28.57 27.40 -22.96
CA LEU A 106 29.85 26.91 -23.47
C LEU A 106 29.74 25.60 -24.25
N PHE A 107 28.84 24.70 -23.85
CA PHE A 107 28.81 23.35 -24.43
C PHE A 107 27.63 23.16 -25.38
N VAL A 108 26.43 23.48 -24.92
CA VAL A 108 25.21 23.18 -25.67
C VAL A 108 25.00 24.15 -26.82
N TRP A 109 25.12 25.46 -26.57
CA TRP A 109 24.87 26.48 -27.60
C TRP A 109 25.87 26.43 -28.77
N PRO A 110 27.19 26.26 -28.54
CA PRO A 110 28.15 26.18 -29.62
C PRO A 110 27.97 24.90 -30.43
N TRP A 111 27.66 23.78 -29.77
CA TRP A 111 27.39 22.52 -30.46
C TRP A 111 26.09 22.57 -31.27
N VAL A 112 25.02 23.17 -30.72
CA VAL A 112 23.76 23.37 -31.45
C VAL A 112 23.94 24.35 -32.60
N GLY A 113 24.74 25.41 -32.42
CA GLY A 113 25.13 26.33 -33.47
C GLY A 113 25.91 25.61 -34.57
N LEU A 114 26.95 24.86 -34.22
CA LEU A 114 27.74 24.07 -35.14
C LEU A 114 26.89 23.06 -35.89
N TRP A 115 25.97 22.37 -35.21
CA TRP A 115 25.08 21.41 -35.86
C TRP A 115 24.14 22.09 -36.84
N ARG A 116 23.51 23.20 -36.44
CA ARG A 116 22.52 23.88 -37.27
C ARG A 116 23.12 24.69 -38.42
N TYR A 117 24.29 25.29 -38.22
CA TYR A 117 24.95 26.14 -39.22
C TYR A 117 26.04 25.43 -40.01
N VAL A 118 26.56 24.29 -39.56
CA VAL A 118 27.62 23.55 -40.28
C VAL A 118 27.15 22.15 -40.63
N ALA A 119 26.75 21.33 -39.66
CA ALA A 119 26.42 19.92 -39.95
C ALA A 119 25.20 19.75 -40.88
N VAL A 120 24.13 20.52 -40.65
CA VAL A 120 22.93 20.50 -41.50
C VAL A 120 23.23 20.95 -42.94
N PRO A 121 23.85 22.11 -43.20
CA PRO A 121 24.15 22.51 -44.57
C PRO A 121 25.21 21.62 -45.24
N VAL A 122 26.19 21.12 -44.50
CA VAL A 122 27.16 20.14 -45.03
C VAL A 122 26.48 18.84 -45.39
N GLY A 123 25.58 18.32 -44.55
CA GLY A 123 24.81 17.10 -44.85
C GLY A 123 23.89 17.28 -46.06
N MET A 124 23.26 18.45 -46.20
CA MET A 124 22.45 18.79 -47.37
C MET A 124 23.30 18.89 -48.64
N GLY A 125 24.49 19.51 -48.54
CA GLY A 125 25.44 19.62 -49.63
C GLY A 125 25.99 18.26 -50.07
N LEU A 126 26.33 17.39 -49.12
CA LEU A 126 26.76 16.01 -49.39
C LEU A 126 25.63 15.18 -50.00
N GLY A 127 24.40 15.30 -49.51
CA GLY A 127 23.24 14.63 -50.08
C GLY A 127 22.94 15.09 -51.50
N TRP A 128 23.05 16.39 -51.77
CA TRP A 128 22.92 16.94 -53.11
C TRP A 128 24.04 16.45 -54.03
N LEU A 129 25.30 16.44 -53.56
CA LEU A 129 26.44 15.94 -54.31
C LEU A 129 26.28 14.45 -54.62
N LEU A 130 25.85 13.64 -53.66
CA LEU A 130 25.56 12.22 -53.84
C LEU A 130 24.45 12.01 -54.87
N TRP A 131 23.38 12.81 -54.81
CA TRP A 131 22.29 12.75 -55.78
C TRP A 131 22.76 13.14 -57.18
N MET A 132 23.56 14.21 -57.29
CA MET A 132 24.11 14.66 -58.56
C MET A 132 25.15 13.69 -59.15
N LEU A 133 25.90 12.98 -58.31
CA LEU A 133 26.96 12.06 -58.73
C LEU A 133 26.45 10.65 -58.99
N LEU A 134 25.43 10.18 -58.28
CA LEU A 134 24.85 8.85 -58.50
C LEU A 134 23.59 8.90 -59.36
N VAL A 135 22.61 9.73 -58.99
CA VAL A 135 21.29 9.67 -59.63
C VAL A 135 21.32 10.27 -61.03
N VAL A 136 21.98 11.41 -61.22
CA VAL A 136 22.04 12.04 -62.56
C VAL A 136 22.79 11.16 -63.57
N PRO A 137 23.97 10.56 -63.25
CA PRO A 137 24.63 9.66 -64.18
C PRO A 137 23.88 8.35 -64.38
N SER A 138 23.23 7.80 -63.34
CA SER A 138 22.40 6.61 -63.50
C SER A 138 21.18 6.86 -64.39
N VAL A 139 20.51 8.02 -64.25
CA VAL A 139 19.40 8.41 -65.12
C VAL A 139 19.89 8.64 -66.54
N TRP A 140 21.04 9.31 -66.71
CA TRP A 140 21.66 9.48 -68.02
C TRP A 140 22.02 8.13 -68.66
N LEU A 141 22.57 7.18 -67.90
CA LEU A 141 22.87 5.83 -68.38
C LEU A 141 21.60 5.10 -68.81
N TYR A 142 20.52 5.23 -68.04
CA TYR A 142 19.22 4.64 -68.36
C TYR A 142 18.64 5.25 -69.65
N GLU A 143 18.67 6.56 -69.78
CA GLU A 143 18.14 7.27 -70.96
C GLU A 143 19.01 7.08 -72.21
N HIS A 144 20.32 7.19 -72.10
CA HIS A 144 21.24 7.16 -73.26
C HIS A 144 21.73 5.77 -73.63
N VAL A 145 21.64 4.77 -72.75
CA VAL A 145 22.12 3.40 -73.05
C VAL A 145 20.97 2.40 -73.08
N LEU A 146 20.13 2.34 -72.03
CA LEU A 146 19.04 1.37 -71.98
C LEU A 146 17.89 1.72 -72.94
N THR A 147 17.58 3.00 -73.09
CA THR A 147 16.46 3.44 -73.94
C THR A 147 16.73 3.22 -75.44
N PRO A 148 17.93 3.49 -76.01
CA PRO A 148 18.21 3.11 -77.40
C PRO A 148 18.34 1.60 -77.60
N LEU A 149 18.81 0.84 -76.60
CA LEU A 149 18.80 -0.63 -76.67
C LEU A 149 17.37 -1.19 -76.71
N GLY A 150 16.46 -0.63 -75.91
CA GLY A 150 15.03 -0.98 -75.93
C GLY A 150 14.36 -0.59 -77.24
N HIS A 151 14.69 0.57 -77.80
CA HIS A 151 14.18 0.98 -79.12
C HIS A 151 14.76 0.15 -80.26
N GLY A 152 16.03 -0.27 -80.18
CA GLY A 152 16.68 -1.16 -81.15
C GLY A 152 16.06 -2.55 -81.15
N LEU A 153 15.79 -3.14 -79.97
CA LEU A 153 15.08 -4.42 -79.84
C LEU A 153 13.63 -4.33 -80.33
N ALA A 154 12.93 -3.25 -79.97
CA ALA A 154 11.56 -3.02 -80.43
C ALA A 154 11.48 -2.74 -81.94
N TRP A 155 12.52 -2.16 -82.53
CA TRP A 155 12.63 -1.95 -83.98
C TRP A 155 12.89 -3.27 -84.71
N LEU A 156 13.76 -4.14 -84.18
CA LEU A 156 13.95 -5.52 -84.67
C LEU A 156 12.66 -6.35 -84.59
N GLY A 157 11.91 -6.23 -83.49
CA GLY A 157 10.61 -6.89 -83.35
C GLY A 157 9.52 -6.34 -84.30
N ARG A 158 9.55 -5.05 -84.62
CA ARG A 158 8.63 -4.45 -85.61
C ARG A 158 9.04 -4.70 -87.05
N ALA A 159 10.34 -4.81 -87.35
CA ALA A 159 10.86 -5.12 -88.68
C ALA A 159 10.46 -6.53 -89.14
N LEU A 160 10.35 -7.48 -88.20
CA LEU A 160 9.84 -8.83 -88.47
C LEU A 160 8.31 -8.90 -88.65
N GLY A 161 7.54 -7.88 -88.26
CA GLY A 161 6.07 -7.88 -88.30
C GLY A 161 5.42 -6.96 -89.34
N ALA A 162 6.18 -6.15 -90.07
CA ALA A 162 5.64 -5.09 -90.94
C ALA A 162 5.55 -5.49 -92.43
N GLY A 163 5.23 -6.75 -92.71
CA GLY A 163 5.06 -7.28 -94.08
C GLY A 163 3.67 -7.09 -94.70
N ALA A 164 2.69 -6.52 -94.00
CA ALA A 164 1.37 -6.28 -94.58
C ALA A 164 0.72 -5.00 -94.03
N VAL A 165 -0.15 -4.39 -94.83
CA VAL A 165 -0.87 -3.12 -94.59
C VAL A 165 -0.10 -1.85 -95.02
N GLY A 166 0.26 -1.81 -96.31
CA GLY A 166 0.84 -0.64 -96.97
C GLY A 166 -0.17 0.44 -97.41
N LEU A 167 -1.43 0.10 -97.68
CA LEU A 167 -2.33 1.03 -98.38
C LEU A 167 -3.22 1.91 -97.48
N GLY A 168 -3.56 1.48 -96.25
CA GLY A 168 -4.25 2.34 -95.27
C GLY A 168 -3.32 3.35 -94.56
N ARG A 169 -2.01 3.10 -94.58
CA ARG A 169 -0.98 3.95 -93.97
C ARG A 169 -0.69 5.21 -94.77
N GLY A 170 -0.75 5.16 -96.10
CA GLY A 170 -0.47 6.32 -96.96
C GLY A 170 -1.43 7.48 -96.72
N VAL A 171 -2.73 7.21 -96.67
CA VAL A 171 -3.77 8.25 -96.43
C VAL A 171 -3.72 8.78 -95.00
N ARG A 172 -3.52 7.89 -94.00
CA ARG A 172 -3.34 8.31 -92.61
C ARG A 172 -2.05 9.07 -92.40
N TRP A 173 -0.97 8.72 -93.09
CA TRP A 173 0.30 9.43 -93.06
C TRP A 173 0.16 10.80 -93.71
N LEU A 174 -0.52 10.91 -94.84
CA LEU A 174 -0.79 12.21 -95.48
C LEU A 174 -1.64 13.12 -94.57
N LEU A 175 -2.76 12.61 -94.03
CA LEU A 175 -3.60 13.37 -93.09
C LEU A 175 -2.82 13.77 -91.83
N ARG A 176 -1.98 12.88 -91.31
CA ARG A 176 -1.18 13.14 -90.11
C ARG A 176 -0.05 14.12 -90.41
N MET A 177 0.60 14.05 -91.56
CA MET A 177 1.67 14.97 -91.95
C MET A 177 1.14 16.36 -92.32
N LEU A 178 -0.05 16.43 -92.95
CA LEU A 178 -0.66 17.68 -93.40
C LEU A 178 -1.39 18.42 -92.27
N PHE A 179 -2.06 17.72 -91.35
CA PHE A 179 -2.81 18.36 -90.26
C PHE A 179 -2.19 18.15 -88.89
N VAL A 180 -1.84 16.92 -88.54
CA VAL A 180 -1.41 16.60 -87.17
C VAL A 180 0.01 17.08 -86.91
N VAL A 181 0.95 16.98 -87.85
CA VAL A 181 2.32 17.43 -87.67
C VAL A 181 2.39 18.96 -87.52
N PRO A 182 1.76 19.79 -88.37
CA PRO A 182 1.75 21.23 -88.13
C PRO A 182 0.96 21.62 -86.87
N ALA A 183 -0.14 20.93 -86.54
CA ALA A 183 -0.87 21.17 -85.30
C ALA A 183 -0.06 20.78 -84.04
N VAL A 184 0.67 19.66 -84.10
CA VAL A 184 1.57 19.22 -83.04
C VAL A 184 2.77 20.14 -82.94
N TRP A 185 3.30 20.63 -84.06
CA TRP A 185 4.40 21.59 -84.08
C TRP A 185 3.96 22.93 -83.47
N LEU A 186 2.78 23.43 -83.81
CA LEU A 186 2.18 24.62 -83.18
C LEU A 186 1.91 24.39 -81.68
N TYR A 187 1.43 23.19 -81.32
CA TYR A 187 1.22 22.82 -79.92
C TYR A 187 2.53 22.74 -79.14
N THR A 188 3.58 22.13 -79.69
CA THR A 188 4.85 21.91 -78.98
C THR A 188 5.73 23.15 -78.93
N TRP A 189 5.74 23.97 -80.00
CA TRP A 189 6.58 25.16 -80.08
C TRP A 189 5.91 26.43 -79.55
N VAL A 190 4.57 26.50 -79.50
CA VAL A 190 3.87 27.71 -79.03
C VAL A 190 3.03 27.42 -77.80
N LEU A 191 2.12 26.44 -77.85
CA LEU A 191 1.16 26.22 -76.78
C LEU A 191 1.77 25.57 -75.52
N ALA A 192 2.71 24.63 -75.68
CA ALA A 192 3.39 23.94 -74.60
C ALA A 192 4.39 24.82 -73.83
N PRO A 193 5.21 25.68 -74.46
CA PRO A 193 6.05 26.63 -73.71
C PRO A 193 5.20 27.70 -73.04
N VAL A 194 4.15 28.20 -73.68
CA VAL A 194 3.23 29.18 -73.07
C VAL A 194 2.48 28.55 -71.89
N GLY A 195 1.96 27.33 -72.04
CA GLY A 195 1.31 26.59 -70.96
C GLY A 195 2.25 26.28 -69.79
N ARG A 196 3.51 25.92 -70.07
CA ARG A 196 4.54 25.72 -69.02
C ARG A 196 4.93 27.04 -68.35
N ALA A 197 5.05 28.13 -69.09
CA ALA A 197 5.35 29.45 -68.54
C ALA A 197 4.21 29.95 -67.63
N ILE A 198 2.96 29.81 -68.05
CA ILE A 198 1.79 30.16 -67.25
C ILE A 198 1.69 29.27 -66.01
N ALA A 199 1.90 27.95 -66.14
CA ALA A 199 1.89 27.05 -65.00
C ALA A 199 3.04 27.33 -64.01
N TRP A 200 4.20 27.75 -64.51
CA TRP A 200 5.33 28.15 -63.67
C TRP A 200 5.06 29.47 -62.94
N ALA A 201 4.50 30.47 -63.64
CA ALA A 201 4.06 31.73 -63.05
C ALA A 201 2.96 31.52 -61.99
N ALA A 202 1.95 30.70 -62.29
CA ALA A 202 0.88 30.36 -61.36
C ALA A 202 1.39 29.64 -60.11
N ARG A 203 2.35 28.71 -60.27
CA ARG A 203 3.00 28.04 -59.13
C ARG A 203 3.88 29.01 -58.32
N GLY A 204 4.60 29.91 -58.97
CA GLY A 204 5.40 30.94 -58.30
C GLY A 204 4.52 31.87 -57.45
N VAL A 205 3.41 32.34 -58.00
CA VAL A 205 2.42 33.17 -57.30
C VAL A 205 1.76 32.39 -56.16
N GLY A 206 1.31 31.15 -56.41
CA GLY A 206 0.71 30.30 -55.38
C GLY A 206 1.66 29.99 -54.23
N ALA A 207 2.93 29.72 -54.53
CA ALA A 207 3.96 29.52 -53.51
C ALA A 207 4.24 30.81 -52.72
N GLY A 208 4.30 31.96 -53.40
CA GLY A 208 4.46 33.27 -52.76
C GLY A 208 3.31 33.59 -51.79
N ILE A 209 2.07 33.40 -52.23
CA ILE A 209 0.87 33.59 -51.39
C ILE A 209 0.90 32.65 -50.20
N MET A 210 1.22 31.36 -50.40
CA MET A 210 1.29 30.38 -49.31
C MET A 210 2.40 30.72 -48.30
N TRP A 211 3.52 31.25 -48.77
CA TRP A 211 4.62 31.71 -47.90
C TRP A 211 4.18 32.90 -47.05
N LEU A 212 3.46 33.86 -47.65
CA LEU A 212 2.88 35.01 -46.97
C LEU A 212 1.86 34.58 -45.91
N VAL A 213 0.93 33.70 -46.26
CA VAL A 213 -0.08 33.17 -45.31
C VAL A 213 0.58 32.42 -44.16
N ARG A 214 1.61 31.60 -44.42
CA ARG A 214 2.38 30.92 -43.35
C ARG A 214 3.14 31.91 -42.48
N GLY A 215 3.79 32.91 -43.08
CA GLY A 215 4.49 33.96 -42.35
C GLY A 215 3.55 34.74 -41.42
N ILE A 216 2.41 35.17 -41.96
CA ILE A 216 1.36 35.86 -41.20
C ILE A 216 0.81 34.94 -40.11
N GLY A 217 0.48 33.69 -40.42
CA GLY A 217 -0.02 32.72 -39.44
C GLY A 217 0.95 32.46 -38.29
N LEU A 218 2.26 32.40 -38.57
CA LEU A 218 3.28 32.28 -37.54
C LEU A 218 3.36 33.54 -36.67
N VAL A 219 3.37 34.73 -37.29
CA VAL A 219 3.42 36.00 -36.56
C VAL A 219 2.18 36.18 -35.68
N VAL A 220 0.99 36.01 -36.25
CA VAL A 220 -0.29 36.11 -35.55
C VAL A 220 -0.38 35.04 -34.45
N GLY A 221 -0.02 33.80 -34.74
CA GLY A 221 -0.03 32.72 -33.74
C GLY A 221 0.95 32.99 -32.58
N THR A 222 2.12 33.56 -32.87
CA THR A 222 3.11 33.89 -31.84
C THR A 222 2.64 35.09 -31.00
N LEU A 223 2.07 36.11 -31.62
CA LEU A 223 1.45 37.27 -30.95
C LEU A 223 0.28 36.85 -30.08
N LEU A 224 -0.62 36.01 -30.59
CA LEU A 224 -1.76 35.49 -29.85
C LEU A 224 -1.29 34.65 -28.66
N ARG A 225 -0.27 33.80 -28.85
CA ARG A 225 0.33 33.05 -27.75
C ARG A 225 0.94 33.97 -26.70
N TRP A 226 1.65 35.03 -27.10
CA TRP A 226 2.20 35.98 -26.15
C TRP A 226 1.13 36.79 -25.42
N ILE A 227 0.08 37.25 -26.12
CA ILE A 227 -1.01 38.05 -25.57
C ILE A 227 -1.91 37.23 -24.63
N PHE A 228 -2.14 35.95 -24.90
CA PHE A 228 -3.06 35.14 -24.09
C PHE A 228 -2.33 34.23 -23.12
N VAL A 229 -1.34 33.46 -23.59
CA VAL A 229 -0.73 32.40 -22.79
C VAL A 229 0.22 32.96 -21.74
N VAL A 230 1.00 34.00 -22.07
CA VAL A 230 1.93 34.59 -21.10
C VAL A 230 1.19 35.24 -19.92
N PRO A 231 0.17 36.10 -20.12
CA PRO A 231 -0.58 36.62 -18.98
C PRO A 231 -1.41 35.54 -18.28
N ALA A 232 -1.99 34.55 -18.97
CA ALA A 232 -2.66 33.44 -18.30
C ALA A 232 -1.71 32.65 -17.38
N VAL A 233 -0.48 32.36 -17.84
CA VAL A 233 0.54 31.70 -17.03
C VAL A 233 1.04 32.59 -15.90
N ALA A 234 1.15 33.90 -16.12
CA ALA A 234 1.49 34.85 -15.09
C ALA A 234 0.41 34.88 -14.00
N VAL A 235 -0.87 35.00 -14.36
CA VAL A 235 -2.01 34.94 -13.43
C VAL A 235 -2.03 33.61 -12.68
N TRP A 236 -1.77 32.49 -13.36
CA TRP A 236 -1.67 31.19 -12.69
C TRP A 236 -0.56 31.19 -11.64
N ARG A 237 0.66 31.60 -12.00
CA ARG A 237 1.83 31.52 -11.10
C ARG A 237 1.78 32.55 -9.98
N TRP A 238 1.31 33.75 -10.26
CA TRP A 238 1.31 34.87 -9.31
C TRP A 238 0.04 34.95 -8.47
N VAL A 239 -1.09 34.42 -8.95
CA VAL A 239 -2.37 34.50 -8.24
C VAL A 239 -2.87 33.11 -7.86
N LEU A 240 -3.14 32.22 -8.82
CA LEU A 240 -3.78 30.94 -8.50
C LEU A 240 -2.88 30.02 -7.65
N ALA A 241 -1.59 29.94 -7.95
CA ALA A 241 -0.67 29.08 -7.22
C ALA A 241 -0.48 29.52 -5.74
N PRO A 242 -0.27 30.80 -5.41
CA PRO A 242 -0.22 31.24 -4.02
C PRO A 242 -1.58 31.16 -3.33
N VAL A 243 -2.68 31.49 -4.02
CA VAL A 243 -4.04 31.35 -3.46
C VAL A 243 -4.35 29.88 -3.17
N GLY A 244 -4.05 28.97 -4.09
CA GLY A 244 -4.23 27.53 -3.88
C GLY A 244 -3.39 26.98 -2.74
N ARG A 245 -2.14 27.45 -2.58
CA ARG A 245 -1.33 27.13 -1.40
C ARG A 245 -1.92 27.69 -0.10
N GLY A 246 -2.43 28.92 -0.13
CA GLY A 246 -3.14 29.53 1.00
C GLY A 246 -4.36 28.71 1.41
N ILE A 247 -5.23 28.36 0.45
CA ILE A 247 -6.42 27.54 0.68
C ILE A 247 -6.03 26.16 1.22
N ALA A 248 -4.99 25.53 0.69
CA ALA A 248 -4.53 24.23 1.17
C ALA A 248 -4.04 24.29 2.63
N VAL A 249 -3.34 25.37 3.02
CA VAL A 249 -2.93 25.57 4.42
C VAL A 249 -4.17 25.77 5.31
N VAL A 250 -5.11 26.63 4.90
CA VAL A 250 -6.34 26.85 5.67
C VAL A 250 -7.15 25.57 5.82
N ALA A 251 -7.32 24.79 4.74
CA ALA A 251 -8.03 23.52 4.79
C ALA A 251 -7.33 22.50 5.70
N ARG A 252 -5.99 22.50 5.71
CA ARG A 252 -5.20 21.62 6.58
C ARG A 252 -5.33 22.01 8.05
N GLU A 253 -5.30 23.31 8.34
CA GLU A 253 -5.49 23.81 9.70
C GLU A 253 -6.90 23.57 10.23
N ILE A 254 -7.91 23.74 9.37
CA ILE A 254 -9.30 23.36 9.68
C ILE A 254 -9.41 21.85 9.92
N GLY A 255 -8.73 21.04 9.11
CA GLY A 255 -8.67 19.58 9.29
C GLY A 255 -8.04 19.16 10.62
N ASP A 256 -6.94 19.79 11.01
CA ASP A 256 -6.24 19.52 12.27
C ASP A 256 -7.04 20.00 13.49
N ALA A 257 -7.72 21.14 13.37
CA ALA A 257 -8.63 21.66 14.39
C ALA A 257 -9.86 20.75 14.57
N LEU A 258 -10.48 20.32 13.47
CA LEU A 258 -11.56 19.34 13.49
C LEU A 258 -11.10 17.99 14.04
N GLY A 259 -9.89 17.54 13.69
CA GLY A 259 -9.30 16.31 14.20
C GLY A 259 -9.05 16.35 15.72
N HIS A 260 -8.62 17.51 16.24
CA HIS A 260 -8.52 17.72 17.68
C HIS A 260 -9.89 17.74 18.36
N ALA A 261 -10.85 18.47 17.80
CA ALA A 261 -12.22 18.51 18.33
C ALA A 261 -12.85 17.10 18.35
N TRP A 262 -12.62 16.30 17.30
CA TRP A 262 -13.12 14.93 17.22
C TRP A 262 -12.47 13.99 18.24
N ARG A 263 -11.17 14.14 18.49
CA ARG A 263 -10.49 13.39 19.57
C ARG A 263 -11.04 13.75 20.93
N VAL A 264 -11.26 15.03 21.21
CA VAL A 264 -11.87 15.50 22.47
C VAL A 264 -13.28 14.94 22.60
N ALA A 265 -14.10 15.02 21.54
CA ALA A 265 -15.43 14.43 21.52
C ALA A 265 -15.41 12.91 21.77
N GLY A 266 -14.43 12.19 21.23
CA GLY A 266 -14.23 10.76 21.47
C GLY A 266 -13.86 10.42 22.92
N TYR A 267 -13.06 11.25 23.59
CA TYR A 267 -12.76 11.09 25.03
C TYR A 267 -14.00 11.37 25.89
N VAL A 268 -14.73 12.43 25.59
CA VAL A 268 -15.97 12.80 26.30
C VAL A 268 -17.03 11.72 26.11
N SER A 269 -17.24 11.24 24.89
CA SER A 269 -18.18 10.14 24.60
C SER A 269 -17.84 8.86 25.36
N ARG A 270 -16.56 8.46 25.41
CA ARG A 270 -16.15 7.30 26.22
C ARG A 270 -16.33 7.51 27.72
N ALA A 271 -16.10 8.71 28.22
CA ALA A 271 -16.35 9.04 29.63
C ALA A 271 -17.84 8.97 29.96
N VAL A 272 -18.68 9.54 29.10
CA VAL A 272 -20.15 9.50 29.22
C VAL A 272 -20.65 8.06 29.13
N TRP A 273 -20.15 7.25 28.19
CA TRP A 273 -20.58 5.86 28.04
C TRP A 273 -20.13 4.97 29.20
N ARG A 274 -18.94 5.22 29.75
CA ARG A 274 -18.50 4.56 30.99
C ARG A 274 -19.37 4.94 32.17
N PHE A 275 -19.69 6.23 32.31
CA PHE A 275 -20.55 6.71 33.37
C PHE A 275 -21.96 6.10 33.26
N LEU A 276 -22.55 6.15 32.07
CA LEU A 276 -23.88 5.60 31.80
C LEU A 276 -23.91 4.07 31.97
N GLY A 277 -22.90 3.36 31.47
CA GLY A 277 -22.77 1.91 31.67
C GLY A 277 -22.60 1.54 33.14
N GLN A 278 -21.86 2.34 33.90
CA GLN A 278 -21.74 2.15 35.34
C GLN A 278 -23.05 2.42 36.07
N LEU A 279 -23.76 3.50 35.72
CA LEU A 279 -25.07 3.86 36.27
C LEU A 279 -26.09 2.76 35.99
N LEU A 280 -26.14 2.27 34.75
CA LEU A 280 -27.03 1.19 34.32
C LEU A 280 -26.70 -0.11 35.06
N ARG A 281 -25.42 -0.42 35.24
CA ARG A 281 -25.00 -1.58 36.03
C ARG A 281 -25.42 -1.45 37.49
N TRP A 282 -25.29 -0.26 38.06
CA TRP A 282 -25.63 0.01 39.44
C TRP A 282 -27.16 -0.05 39.68
N ILE A 283 -27.95 0.53 38.77
CA ILE A 283 -29.42 0.59 38.85
C ILE A 283 -30.10 -0.73 38.48
N PHE A 284 -29.62 -1.43 37.45
CA PHE A 284 -30.29 -2.65 36.96
C PHE A 284 -29.58 -3.91 37.41
N VAL A 285 -28.27 -4.01 37.19
CA VAL A 285 -27.55 -5.29 37.33
C VAL A 285 -27.30 -5.64 38.80
N THR A 286 -26.97 -4.66 39.64
CA THR A 286 -26.74 -4.90 41.08
C THR A 286 -28.00 -5.38 41.79
N PRO A 287 -29.16 -4.71 41.70
CA PRO A 287 -30.38 -5.21 42.31
C PRO A 287 -30.89 -6.47 41.63
N ALA A 288 -30.81 -6.60 40.31
CA ALA A 288 -31.23 -7.84 39.63
C ALA A 288 -30.37 -9.05 40.05
N ARG A 289 -29.05 -8.89 40.25
CA ARG A 289 -28.20 -9.96 40.80
C ARG A 289 -28.54 -10.30 42.23
N TRP A 290 -28.90 -9.31 43.04
CA TRP A 290 -29.36 -9.55 44.41
C TRP A 290 -30.68 -10.30 44.40
N VAL A 291 -31.68 -9.87 43.62
CA VAL A 291 -32.97 -10.58 43.49
C VAL A 291 -32.76 -12.00 42.95
N TYR A 292 -31.87 -12.17 41.97
CA TYR A 292 -31.55 -13.49 41.44
C TYR A 292 -30.95 -14.41 42.51
N ARG A 293 -29.98 -13.92 43.29
CA ARG A 293 -29.31 -14.72 44.33
C ARG A 293 -30.17 -14.92 45.58
N SER A 294 -30.89 -13.89 46.02
CA SER A 294 -31.64 -13.88 47.26
C SER A 294 -33.05 -14.44 47.11
N VAL A 295 -33.64 -14.42 45.91
CA VAL A 295 -35.03 -14.84 45.68
C VAL A 295 -35.10 -16.01 44.69
N LEU A 296 -34.57 -15.86 43.48
CA LEU A 296 -34.70 -16.91 42.46
C LEU A 296 -33.89 -18.17 42.79
N THR A 297 -32.72 -18.03 43.42
CA THR A 297 -31.89 -19.17 43.78
C THR A 297 -32.55 -20.03 44.88
N PRO A 298 -33.00 -19.47 46.02
CA PRO A 298 -33.70 -20.25 47.04
C PRO A 298 -35.06 -20.76 46.57
N VAL A 299 -35.82 -19.97 45.79
CA VAL A 299 -37.09 -20.44 45.20
C VAL A 299 -36.83 -21.56 44.19
N GLY A 300 -35.76 -21.47 43.39
CA GLY A 300 -35.35 -22.54 42.47
C GLY A 300 -35.00 -23.83 43.22
N HIS A 301 -34.31 -23.73 44.36
CA HIS A 301 -34.04 -24.88 45.23
C HIS A 301 -35.33 -25.42 45.85
N ALA A 302 -36.22 -24.56 46.35
CA ALA A 302 -37.49 -24.97 46.93
C ALA A 302 -38.40 -25.67 45.91
N VAL A 303 -38.55 -25.13 44.69
CA VAL A 303 -39.33 -25.76 43.61
C VAL A 303 -38.70 -27.08 43.18
N ARG A 304 -37.36 -27.14 43.11
CA ARG A 304 -36.65 -28.36 42.78
C ARG A 304 -36.87 -29.46 43.82
N ASP A 305 -36.82 -29.10 45.09
CA ASP A 305 -36.86 -30.06 46.19
C ASP A 305 -38.30 -30.43 46.60
N LEU A 306 -39.27 -29.50 46.57
CA LEU A 306 -40.67 -29.76 46.96
C LEU A 306 -41.57 -30.25 45.83
N VAL A 307 -41.28 -29.92 44.57
CA VAL A 307 -42.17 -30.27 43.44
C VAL A 307 -41.51 -31.31 42.55
N TRP A 308 -40.27 -31.05 42.13
CA TRP A 308 -39.61 -31.89 41.13
C TRP A 308 -39.08 -33.22 41.67
N ARG A 309 -38.49 -33.24 42.87
CA ARG A 309 -38.05 -34.51 43.49
C ARG A 309 -39.20 -35.47 43.78
N PRO A 310 -40.29 -35.07 44.47
CA PRO A 310 -41.39 -35.99 44.74
C PRO A 310 -42.12 -36.44 43.47
N ALA A 311 -42.28 -35.57 42.47
CA ALA A 311 -42.84 -35.98 41.18
C ALA A 311 -41.93 -36.98 40.44
N ALA A 312 -40.61 -36.77 40.46
CA ALA A 312 -39.66 -37.70 39.86
C ALA A 312 -39.61 -39.05 40.60
N ASP A 313 -39.73 -39.04 41.93
CA ASP A 313 -39.73 -40.26 42.73
C ASP A 313 -41.04 -41.05 42.58
N ALA A 314 -42.19 -40.36 42.48
CA ALA A 314 -43.46 -40.97 42.12
C ALA A 314 -43.41 -41.58 40.71
N ALA A 315 -42.85 -40.87 39.73
CA ALA A 315 -42.68 -41.39 38.36
C ALA A 315 -41.73 -42.60 38.32
N ARG A 316 -40.65 -42.62 39.11
CA ARG A 316 -39.75 -43.78 39.23
C ARG A 316 -40.41 -44.95 39.94
N ALA A 317 -41.28 -44.71 40.92
CA ALA A 317 -42.07 -45.75 41.58
C ALA A 317 -43.02 -46.43 40.58
N VAL A 318 -43.77 -45.65 39.80
CA VAL A 318 -44.63 -46.15 38.72
C VAL A 318 -43.80 -46.86 37.64
N GLY A 319 -42.65 -46.32 37.24
CA GLY A 319 -41.77 -46.97 36.28
C GLY A 319 -41.26 -48.34 36.75
N ARG A 320 -41.01 -48.51 38.07
CA ARG A 320 -40.60 -49.80 38.64
C ARG A 320 -41.75 -50.81 38.63
N THR A 321 -42.97 -50.41 39.01
CA THR A 321 -44.14 -51.30 38.99
C THR A 321 -44.50 -51.71 37.56
N THR A 322 -44.45 -50.78 36.61
CA THR A 322 -44.68 -51.09 35.19
C THR A 322 -43.63 -52.04 34.64
N ARG A 323 -42.33 -51.84 34.95
CA ARG A 323 -41.27 -52.76 34.51
C ARG A 323 -41.39 -54.15 35.11
N GLN A 324 -41.80 -54.26 36.37
CA GLN A 324 -42.04 -55.55 37.02
C GLN A 324 -43.23 -56.29 36.38
N ALA A 325 -44.34 -55.58 36.14
CA ALA A 325 -45.49 -56.13 35.44
C ALA A 325 -45.14 -56.59 34.01
N LEU A 326 -44.35 -55.80 33.28
CA LEU A 326 -43.89 -56.14 31.94
C LEU A 326 -42.89 -57.29 31.93
N ALA A 327 -42.03 -57.40 32.94
CA ALA A 327 -41.09 -58.50 33.09
C ALA A 327 -41.85 -59.82 33.38
N ALA A 328 -42.85 -59.78 34.27
CA ALA A 328 -43.73 -60.91 34.54
C ALA A 328 -44.50 -61.34 33.28
N ALA A 329 -45.07 -60.39 32.54
CA ALA A 329 -45.76 -60.67 31.27
C ALA A 329 -44.81 -61.22 30.18
N ARG A 330 -43.58 -60.72 30.11
CA ARG A 330 -42.57 -61.27 29.17
C ARG A 330 -42.12 -62.66 29.58
N GLN A 331 -42.01 -62.95 30.87
CA GLN A 331 -41.68 -64.28 31.36
C GLN A 331 -42.82 -65.26 31.04
N SER A 332 -44.08 -64.90 31.28
CA SER A 332 -45.23 -65.75 30.93
C SER A 332 -45.32 -66.02 29.42
N VAL A 333 -45.06 -65.02 28.58
CA VAL A 333 -45.00 -65.21 27.11
C VAL A 333 -43.82 -66.11 26.71
N ARG A 334 -42.64 -65.94 27.33
CA ARG A 334 -41.48 -66.80 27.04
C ARG A 334 -41.71 -68.23 27.48
N GLN A 335 -42.36 -68.46 28.62
CA GLN A 335 -42.75 -69.78 29.11
C GLN A 335 -43.80 -70.40 28.18
N ALA A 336 -44.88 -69.69 27.87
CA ALA A 336 -45.90 -70.17 26.93
C ALA A 336 -45.31 -70.49 25.55
N ARG A 337 -44.38 -69.66 25.05
CA ARG A 337 -43.67 -69.94 23.79
C ARG A 337 -42.74 -71.15 23.90
N ALA A 338 -42.06 -71.33 25.03
CA ALA A 338 -41.21 -72.50 25.27
C ALA A 338 -42.05 -73.77 25.37
N ASP A 339 -43.21 -73.72 26.00
CA ASP A 339 -44.13 -74.84 26.16
C ASP A 339 -44.78 -75.22 24.82
N VAL A 340 -45.25 -74.23 24.05
CA VAL A 340 -45.74 -74.43 22.67
C VAL A 340 -44.63 -75.00 21.79
N ARG A 341 -43.40 -74.49 21.92
CA ARG A 341 -42.25 -75.00 21.17
C ARG A 341 -41.88 -76.44 21.58
N ARG A 342 -41.95 -76.79 22.86
CA ARG A 342 -41.76 -78.16 23.33
C ARG A 342 -42.85 -79.09 22.81
N ALA A 343 -44.10 -78.65 22.82
CA ALA A 343 -45.24 -79.43 22.32
C ALA A 343 -45.16 -79.67 20.80
N LEU A 344 -44.70 -78.67 20.03
CA LEU A 344 -44.61 -78.76 18.56
C LEU A 344 -43.33 -79.40 18.04
N PHE A 345 -42.19 -79.21 18.72
CA PHE A 345 -40.86 -79.61 18.21
C PHE A 345 -40.14 -80.65 19.07
N GLY A 346 -40.78 -81.17 20.12
CA GLY A 346 -40.16 -82.11 21.05
C GLY A 346 -39.13 -81.45 21.98
N ALA A 347 -38.74 -82.15 23.05
CA ALA A 347 -37.81 -81.64 24.04
C ALA A 347 -36.40 -81.46 23.44
N PRO A 348 -35.82 -80.25 23.42
CA PRO A 348 -34.45 -80.06 22.96
C PRO A 348 -33.46 -80.68 23.95
N LYS A 349 -32.56 -81.52 23.41
CA LYS A 349 -31.48 -82.24 24.10
C LYS A 349 -30.65 -81.28 24.97
N GLU A 350 -30.56 -81.62 26.25
CA GLU A 350 -29.84 -80.91 27.31
C GLU A 350 -28.36 -80.72 26.93
N ARG A 351 -27.97 -79.47 26.67
CA ARG A 351 -26.56 -79.10 26.46
C ARG A 351 -26.00 -78.63 27.80
N VAL A 352 -25.14 -79.48 28.36
CA VAL A 352 -24.26 -79.21 29.51
C VAL A 352 -23.36 -78.01 29.18
N PRO A 353 -23.44 -76.87 29.89
CA PRO A 353 -22.47 -75.81 29.79
C PRO A 353 -21.25 -76.13 30.65
N VAL A 354 -20.15 -76.39 29.95
CA VAL A 354 -18.77 -76.51 30.44
C VAL A 354 -18.31 -75.17 31.05
N GLY A 355 -17.77 -75.25 32.26
CA GLY A 355 -16.58 -74.51 32.71
C GLY A 355 -16.65 -72.98 32.80
N GLU A 356 -16.78 -72.48 34.03
CA GLU A 356 -16.47 -71.12 34.44
C GLU A 356 -15.01 -70.73 34.13
N VAL A 357 -14.78 -69.63 33.42
CA VAL A 357 -13.56 -68.82 33.58
C VAL A 357 -13.92 -67.32 33.46
N PRO A 358 -13.60 -66.46 34.46
CA PRO A 358 -14.08 -65.07 34.51
C PRO A 358 -13.38 -64.11 33.52
N ARG A 359 -14.15 -63.21 32.91
CA ARG A 359 -13.65 -62.11 32.06
C ARG A 359 -12.97 -61.02 32.90
N ALA A 360 -11.72 -60.72 32.52
CA ALA A 360 -10.95 -59.59 32.99
C ALA A 360 -11.64 -58.24 32.71
N ARG A 361 -11.59 -57.36 33.72
CA ARG A 361 -12.15 -56.01 33.75
C ARG A 361 -11.31 -55.09 32.86
N ARG A 362 -11.98 -54.43 31.91
CA ARG A 362 -11.40 -53.55 30.89
C ARG A 362 -11.50 -52.10 31.39
N GLU A 363 -10.38 -51.44 31.59
CA GLU A 363 -10.27 -50.00 31.89
C GLU A 363 -9.94 -49.25 30.57
N PRO A 364 -10.59 -48.12 30.24
CA PRO A 364 -10.24 -47.36 29.05
C PRO A 364 -9.25 -46.23 29.37
N ASP A 365 -8.08 -46.34 28.75
CA ASP A 365 -7.11 -45.27 28.51
C ASP A 365 -7.56 -44.40 27.32
N THR A 366 -7.11 -43.13 27.31
CA THR A 366 -6.94 -42.16 26.20
C THR A 366 -7.25 -40.74 26.70
N GLY A 367 -6.44 -39.71 26.47
CA GLY A 367 -5.20 -39.59 25.71
C GLY A 367 -4.47 -38.31 26.11
N ARG A 368 -3.15 -38.45 26.21
CA ARG A 368 -2.17 -37.50 26.75
C ARG A 368 -1.82 -36.44 25.70
N GLY A 369 -2.05 -35.17 26.02
CA GLY A 369 -1.52 -34.02 25.28
C GLY A 369 -0.07 -33.74 25.67
N ARG A 370 0.84 -33.93 24.72
CA ARG A 370 2.28 -33.64 24.76
C ARG A 370 2.49 -32.11 24.77
N THR A 371 3.19 -31.57 25.77
CA THR A 371 4.03 -30.38 25.56
C THR A 371 5.42 -30.68 26.09
N LEU A 372 6.35 -30.76 25.14
CA LEU A 372 7.78 -30.76 25.36
C LEU A 372 8.21 -29.31 25.53
N GLY A 373 9.06 -29.05 26.52
CA GLY A 373 9.86 -27.83 26.58
C GLY A 373 9.96 -27.24 27.98
N ASN A 374 10.93 -27.72 28.77
CA ASN A 374 12.01 -26.91 29.34
C ASN A 374 12.57 -27.57 30.62
N SER A 375 13.78 -28.15 30.53
CA SER A 375 14.62 -28.48 31.68
C SER A 375 16.01 -27.87 31.49
N THR A 376 16.24 -26.82 32.28
CA THR A 376 17.50 -26.25 32.73
C THR A 376 18.47 -27.28 33.31
N THR A 377 19.76 -27.20 32.98
CA THR A 377 20.95 -27.35 33.89
C THR A 377 22.22 -27.30 33.01
N VAL A 378 22.96 -26.18 32.99
CA VAL A 378 24.12 -25.87 33.86
C VAL A 378 24.97 -27.11 34.12
N LEU A 379 25.91 -27.35 33.20
CA LEU A 379 27.06 -28.24 33.37
C LEU A 379 28.24 -27.38 33.81
N THR A 380 28.56 -27.43 35.09
CA THR A 380 29.90 -27.15 35.63
C THR A 380 30.64 -28.48 35.72
N LYS A 381 31.68 -28.67 34.91
CA LYS A 381 32.82 -29.51 35.29
C LYS A 381 34.02 -29.24 34.37
N GLU A 382 35.18 -29.20 35.04
CA GLU A 382 36.57 -28.92 34.59
C GLU A 382 36.91 -27.44 34.36
#